data_AF-A0A2K3LUP0-F1
#
_entry.id   AF-A0A2K3LUP0-F1
#
_cell.length_a   1.000
_cell.length_b   1.000
_cell.length_c   1.000
_cell.angle_alpha   90.00
_cell.angle_beta   90.00
_cell.angle_gamma   90.00
#
_symmetry.space_group_name_H-M   'P 1'
#
loop_
_entity.id
_entity.type
_entity.pdbx_description
1 polymer ?
#
loop_
_entity_poly.entity_id
_entity_poly.type
_entity_poly.pdbx_seq_one_letter_code
_entity_poly.pdbx_strand_id
1 'polypeptide(L)'
;EDSIRGFKERYYAVRPISVEGWKRVCYRGPKRDANGEIINDPNGAPVEVDYGSFPFYWNKSHYDLLPRDLTIKKSDLSPEEVADYKRLEDYVGSFP
;
A
#
# COMPACT_ATOMS: atom_id res chain seq x y z
N GLU A 1 -9.41 -8.12 -23.63
CA GLU A 1 -8.76 -7.70 -22.37
C GLU A 1 -8.72 -6.20 -22.34
N ASP A 2 -9.81 -5.60 -21.89
CA ASP A 2 -9.88 -4.15 -21.79
C ASP A 2 -9.11 -3.73 -20.54
N SER A 3 -7.89 -3.26 -20.75
CA SER A 3 -7.35 -2.23 -19.88
C SER A 3 -8.43 -1.16 -19.78
N ILE A 4 -9.03 -1.02 -18.60
CA ILE A 4 -10.11 -0.07 -18.36
C ILE A 4 -9.50 1.31 -18.66
N ARG A 5 -9.80 1.86 -19.84
CA ARG A 5 -9.55 3.25 -20.21
C ARG A 5 -10.07 4.08 -19.04
N GLY A 6 -9.16 4.54 -18.18
CA GLY A 6 -9.50 5.31 -16.97
C GLY A 6 -8.76 4.94 -15.68
N PHE A 7 -8.13 3.75 -15.56
CA PHE A 7 -7.43 3.39 -14.30
C PHE A 7 -6.25 4.33 -13.96
N LYS A 8 -5.75 5.09 -14.95
CA LYS A 8 -4.71 6.11 -14.77
C LYS A 8 -5.22 7.49 -14.33
N GLU A 9 -6.52 7.74 -14.32
CA GLU A 9 -7.07 9.10 -14.11
C GLU A 9 -7.35 9.44 -12.64
N ARG A 10 -7.43 8.45 -11.73
CA ARG A 10 -7.73 8.69 -10.31
C ARG A 10 -6.90 7.80 -9.40
N TYR A 11 -5.67 8.20 -9.16
CA TYR A 11 -4.91 7.68 -8.02
C TYR A 11 -5.41 8.36 -6.75
N TYR A 12 -5.92 7.58 -5.80
CA TYR A 12 -6.20 8.07 -4.46
C TYR A 12 -4.95 7.89 -3.62
N ALA A 13 -4.27 8.99 -3.31
CA ALA A 13 -3.22 8.98 -2.29
C ALA A 13 -3.90 8.80 -0.93
N VAL A 14 -3.80 7.60 -0.35
CA VAL A 14 -4.19 7.38 1.04
C VAL A 14 -3.13 8.04 1.91
N ARG A 15 -3.39 9.26 2.37
CA ARG A 15 -2.62 9.90 3.42
C ARG A 15 -3.32 9.62 4.75
N PRO A 16 -2.76 8.79 5.65
CA PRO A 16 -3.26 8.68 7.00
C PRO A 16 -3.05 10.03 7.69
N ILE A 17 -4.15 10.71 8.05
CA ILE A 17 -4.09 12.01 8.75
C ILE A 17 -4.06 11.79 10.27
N SER A 18 -4.56 10.65 10.75
CA SER A 18 -4.52 10.28 12.17
C SER A 18 -3.34 9.38 12.49
N VAL A 19 -2.88 9.46 13.74
CA VAL A 19 -1.85 8.57 14.31
C VAL A 19 -2.33 7.12 14.28
N GLU A 20 -3.61 6.88 14.57
CA GLU A 20 -4.24 5.56 14.50
C GLU A 20 -4.25 5.01 13.07
N GLY A 21 -4.51 5.86 12.08
CA GLY A 21 -4.41 5.49 10.67
C GLY A 21 -2.98 5.10 10.29
N TRP A 22 -2.00 5.91 10.70
CA TRP A 22 -0.58 5.64 10.49
C TRP A 22 -0.15 4.29 11.08
N LYS A 23 -0.53 4.00 12.32
CA LYS A 23 -0.23 2.72 12.99
C LYS A 23 -0.86 1.50 12.32
N ARG A 24 -1.91 1.66 11.52
CA ARG A 24 -2.54 0.55 10.77
C ARG A 24 -1.86 0.29 9.44
N VAL A 25 -1.26 1.31 8.84
CA VAL A 25 -0.61 1.21 7.52
C VAL A 25 0.91 1.12 7.59
N CYS A 26 1.49 1.30 8.77
CA CYS A 26 2.91 1.17 9.03
C CYS A 26 3.16 0.16 10.16
N TYR A 27 4.32 -0.51 10.11
CA TYR A 27 4.84 -1.32 11.19
C TYR A 27 6.24 -0.82 11.59
N ARG A 28 6.63 -1.03 12.85
CA ARG A 28 7.99 -0.73 13.32
C ARG A 28 8.92 -1.91 13.13
N GLY A 29 10.15 -1.63 12.71
CA GLY A 29 11.21 -2.62 12.69
C GLY A 29 12.60 -1.99 12.59
N PRO A 30 13.64 -2.83 12.61
CA PRO A 30 15.02 -2.37 12.59
C PRO A 30 15.34 -1.70 11.25
N LYS A 31 15.98 -0.54 11.30
CA LYS A 31 16.51 0.17 10.14
C LYS A 31 17.58 -0.68 9.48
N ARG A 32 17.48 -0.87 8.17
CA ARG A 32 18.49 -1.57 7.37
C ARG A 32 19.24 -0.61 6.46
N ASP A 33 20.50 -0.91 6.21
CA ASP A 33 21.33 -0.18 5.23
C ASP A 33 21.10 -0.69 3.79
N ALA A 34 21.91 -0.20 2.84
CA ALA A 34 21.81 -0.58 1.43
C ALA A 34 22.11 -2.06 1.16
N ASN A 35 22.84 -2.73 2.05
CA ASN A 35 23.17 -4.15 1.96
C ASN A 35 22.14 -5.03 2.70
N GLY A 36 21.18 -4.41 3.38
CA GLY A 36 20.17 -5.10 4.18
C GLY A 36 20.61 -5.39 5.63
N GLU A 37 21.75 -4.86 6.08
CA GLU A 37 22.25 -5.06 7.43
C GLU A 37 21.58 -4.11 8.43
N ILE A 38 21.37 -4.58 9.67
CA ILE A 38 20.73 -3.78 10.72
C ILE A 38 21.66 -2.67 11.18
N ILE A 39 21.16 -1.45 11.20
CA ILE A 39 21.85 -0.29 11.74
C ILE A 39 21.56 -0.22 13.25
N ASN A 40 22.62 -0.32 14.04
CA ASN A 40 22.56 -0.16 15.49
C ASN A 40 22.92 1.28 15.91
N ASP A 41 22.39 1.70 17.06
CA ASP A 41 22.74 2.95 17.73
C ASP A 41 24.12 2.85 18.40
N PRO A 42 24.66 3.95 18.97
CA PRO A 42 25.95 3.91 19.67
C PRO A 42 26.02 2.97 20.87
N ASN A 43 24.89 2.53 21.41
CA ASN A 43 24.79 1.59 22.52
C ASN A 43 24.67 0.12 22.04
N GLY A 44 24.65 -0.11 20.72
CA GLY A 44 24.53 -1.42 20.10
C GLY A 44 23.10 -1.92 19.93
N ALA A 45 22.08 -1.11 20.23
CA ALA A 45 20.68 -1.47 20.03
C ALA A 45 20.21 -1.16 18.60
N PRO A 46 19.34 -1.98 17.98
CA PRO A 46 18.80 -1.68 16.66
C PRO A 46 18.04 -0.35 16.62
N VAL A 47 18.29 0.45 15.60
CA VAL A 47 17.53 1.68 15.36
C VAL A 47 16.17 1.34 14.77
N GLU A 48 15.09 1.62 15.50
CA GLU A 48 13.71 1.33 15.06
C GLU A 48 13.12 2.46 14.20
N VAL A 49 12.62 2.12 13.01
CA VAL A 49 11.94 3.03 12.08
C VAL A 49 10.56 2.50 11.65
N ASP A 50 9.71 3.39 11.16
CA ASP A 50 8.41 3.01 10.58
C ASP A 50 8.59 2.57 9.12
N TYR A 51 8.03 1.41 8.77
CA TYR A 51 7.92 0.91 7.42
C TYR A 51 6.45 0.87 6.99
N GLY A 52 6.17 1.27 5.75
CA GLY A 52 4.85 1.07 5.17
C GLY A 52 4.55 -0.40 4.94
N SER A 53 3.38 -0.84 5.39
CA SER A 53 2.81 -2.15 5.06
C SER A 53 2.47 -2.27 3.57
N PHE A 54 2.41 -1.15 2.86
CA PHE A 54 2.34 -1.07 1.41
C PHE A 54 3.25 0.07 0.89
N PRO A 55 3.64 0.05 -0.39
CA PRO A 55 4.50 1.07 -0.97
C PRO A 55 3.80 2.43 -0.97
N PHE A 56 4.33 3.41 -0.22
CA PHE A 56 3.85 4.81 -0.27
C PHE A 56 4.34 5.57 -1.51
N TYR A 57 5.27 4.98 -2.25
CA TYR A 57 5.79 5.50 -3.50
C TYR A 57 6.04 4.34 -4.46
N TRP A 58 5.91 4.63 -5.76
CA TRP A 58 6.28 3.69 -6.81
C TRP A 58 7.80 3.75 -6.99
N ASN A 59 8.45 2.60 -6.92
CA ASN A 59 9.86 2.48 -7.32
C ASN A 59 9.95 1.81 -8.70
N LYS A 60 11.16 1.74 -9.29
CA LYS A 60 11.36 1.17 -10.63
C LYS A 60 10.79 -0.24 -10.77
N SER A 61 10.94 -1.09 -9.75
CA SER A 61 10.44 -2.48 -9.81
C SER A 61 8.91 -2.56 -9.89
N HIS A 62 8.17 -1.53 -9.48
CA HIS A 62 6.72 -1.49 -9.66
C HIS A 62 6.30 -1.25 -11.11
N TYR A 63 7.16 -0.61 -11.92
CA TYR A 63 6.92 -0.43 -13.35
C TYR A 63 7.22 -1.69 -14.16
N ASP A 64 8.01 -2.61 -13.60
CA ASP A 64 8.32 -3.90 -14.22
C ASP A 64 7.22 -4.95 -13.97
N LEU A 65 6.25 -4.66 -13.08
CA LEU A 65 5.10 -5.53 -12.83
C LEU A 65 4.10 -5.42 -13.98
N LEU A 66 3.59 -6.57 -14.43
CA LEU A 66 2.56 -6.57 -15.46
C LEU A 66 1.21 -6.23 -14.83
N PRO A 67 0.26 -5.64 -15.58
CA PRO A 67 -1.05 -5.29 -15.04
C PRO A 67 -1.74 -6.45 -14.32
N ARG A 68 -1.61 -7.68 -14.84
CA ARG A 68 -2.15 -8.90 -14.21
C ARG A 68 -1.59 -9.20 -12.82
N ASP A 69 -0.39 -8.71 -12.52
CA ASP A 69 0.28 -8.89 -11.22
C ASP A 69 -0.20 -7.83 -10.21
N LEU A 70 -0.93 -6.82 -10.67
CA LEU A 70 -1.49 -5.71 -9.86
C LEU A 70 -3.02 -5.71 -9.82
N THR A 71 -3.69 -6.53 -10.63
CA THR A 71 -5.15 -6.62 -10.69
C THR A 71 -5.64 -7.90 -10.04
N ILE A 72 -6.56 -7.78 -9.07
CA ILE A 72 -7.30 -8.90 -8.49
C ILE A 72 -8.67 -8.95 -9.17
N LYS A 73 -9.10 -10.13 -9.64
CA LYS A 73 -10.43 -10.28 -10.24
C LYS A 73 -11.48 -10.28 -9.13
N LYS A 74 -12.68 -9.74 -9.41
CA LYS A 74 -13.81 -9.79 -8.45
C LYS A 74 -14.15 -11.23 -8.01
N SER A 75 -13.91 -12.23 -8.87
CA SER A 75 -14.09 -13.65 -8.56
C SER A 75 -13.12 -14.19 -7.51
N ASP A 76 -11.99 -13.53 -7.33
CA ASP A 76 -10.89 -14.00 -6.48
C ASP A 76 -10.93 -13.32 -5.09
N LEU A 77 -11.89 -12.42 -4.87
CA LEU A 77 -12.10 -11.75 -3.59
C LEU A 77 -12.83 -12.66 -2.61
N SER A 78 -12.39 -12.64 -1.35
CA SER A 78 -13.14 -13.22 -0.24
C SER A 78 -14.46 -12.47 0.01
N PRO A 79 -15.44 -13.08 0.72
CA PRO A 79 -16.70 -12.42 1.02
C PRO A 79 -16.54 -11.09 1.78
N GLU A 80 -15.54 -10.98 2.64
CA GLU A 80 -15.20 -9.75 3.36
C GLU A 80 -14.68 -8.66 2.40
N GLU A 81 -13.72 -9.02 1.54
CA GLU A 81 -13.17 -8.12 0.53
C GLU A 81 -14.22 -7.65 -0.49
N VAL A 82 -15.18 -8.52 -0.87
CA VAL A 82 -16.32 -8.13 -1.71
C VAL A 82 -17.17 -7.06 -1.01
N ALA A 83 -17.43 -7.22 0.28
CA ALA A 83 -18.20 -6.24 1.06
C ALA A 83 -17.45 -4.90 1.17
N ASP A 84 -16.14 -4.94 1.43
CA ASP A 84 -15.29 -3.74 1.46
C ASP A 84 -15.22 -3.04 0.11
N TYR A 85 -15.03 -3.81 -0.96
CA TYR A 85 -15.03 -3.28 -2.31
C TYR A 85 -16.37 -2.61 -2.66
N LYS A 86 -17.50 -3.19 -2.24
CA LYS A 86 -18.82 -2.58 -2.44
C LYS A 86 -18.98 -1.25 -1.68
N ARG A 87 -18.50 -1.18 -0.43
CA ARG A 87 -18.48 0.08 0.35
C ARG A 87 -17.67 1.17 -0.35
N LEU A 88 -16.55 0.81 -0.96
CA LEU A 88 -15.73 1.73 -1.74
C LEU A 88 -16.43 2.20 -3.02
N GLU A 89 -17.07 1.30 -3.78
CA GLU A 89 -17.88 1.66 -4.95
C GLU A 89 -18.98 2.67 -4.57
N ASP A 90 -19.72 2.40 -3.49
CA ASP A 90 -20.81 3.28 -3.01
C ASP A 90 -20.27 4.64 -2.54
N TYR A 91 -19.15 4.67 -1.83
CA TYR A 91 -18.50 5.90 -1.41
C TYR A 91 -18.05 6.75 -2.60
N VAL A 92 -17.40 6.15 -3.60
CA VAL A 92 -16.96 6.86 -4.81
C VAL A 92 -18.15 7.36 -5.62
N GLY A 93 -19.23 6.57 -5.71
CA GLY A 93 -20.48 6.97 -6.36
C GLY A 93 -21.22 8.14 -5.68
N SER A 94 -20.85 8.48 -4.44
CA SER A 94 -21.41 9.64 -3.71
C SER A 94 -20.74 10.98 -4.06
N PHE A 95 -19.62 10.97 -4.79
CA PHE A 95 -18.98 12.20 -5.24
C PHE A 95 -19.81 12.89 -6.35
N PRO A 96 -19.92 14.24 -6.33
CA PRO A 96 -20.67 15.01 -7.32
C PRO A 96 -20.08 14.95 -8.73
#